data_AF-A0A9Q4AE69-F1
#
_entry.id   AF-A0A9Q4AE69-F1
#
_cell.length_a   1.000
_cell.length_b   1.000
_cell.length_c   1.000
_cell.angle_alpha   90.00
_cell.angle_beta   90.00
_cell.angle_gamma   90.00
#
_symmetry.space_group_name_H-M   'P 1'
#
loop_
_entity.id
_entity.type
_entity.pdbx_description
1 polymer ?
#
loop_
_entity_poly.entity_id
_entity_poly.type
_entity_poly.pdbx_seq_one_letter_code
_entity_poly.pdbx_strand_id
1 'polypeptide(L)'
;MKNKIYMKDEKLNFIIEHNIGNIAQFVSFDYIEKNKPRFVHINQFQYKDRCSERELIEKLINSAPSKSVNIRSYSPGFMKGNKLIYNKKINDVDEILDIIKDNRNEEKYSIVNENIDINDGGVSGVVLGDIIEFSPKDTPKCVDKEGVCLLPREFGYDILEKVYGFRPEINFAPNYRVEFSIHPNRQGVNKEHTIIWEYEYYDNISHKSKISWPNNFSKFIGDKAFGLLVADALKIRVPKTTVISRTVAPFTFGKETGLCEKWIRTCPVVKEPGKYYTGDSWVDPFELMNLEEKKGNNNINIASILSQDTVEAIFSGASIIKKNRDDDIIEGVLGKGDDFMVGKEKIKELPKNVVREIKRLNNKIRSYYNYLGEVSIEWVYDGKYVWVVQLNQLKTSGNRNIIVEGNPLYYKEFDVNNGLEELRKLINKLEGKNIGVELVGDIGITSHFGDLLRLSNIPSKLKEANYQ
;
A
#
# COMPACT_ATOMS: atom_id res chain seq x y z
N MET A 1 -7.99 -18.43 -26.16
CA MET A 1 -9.20 -17.99 -25.42
C MET A 1 -9.87 -16.73 -26.03
N LYS A 2 -9.64 -16.38 -27.32
CA LYS A 2 -10.40 -15.30 -27.98
C LYS A 2 -11.74 -15.86 -28.47
N ASN A 3 -12.83 -15.13 -28.20
CA ASN A 3 -14.16 -15.26 -28.83
C ASN A 3 -15.08 -16.44 -28.46
N LYS A 4 -15.07 -16.95 -27.22
CA LYS A 4 -16.27 -17.62 -26.67
C LYS A 4 -16.85 -16.75 -25.55
N ILE A 5 -18.13 -16.40 -25.68
CA ILE A 5 -18.90 -15.83 -24.56
C ILE A 5 -19.08 -16.96 -23.56
N TYR A 6 -18.20 -17.03 -22.58
CA TYR A 6 -18.36 -17.93 -21.45
C TYR A 6 -19.25 -17.28 -20.40
N MET A 7 -20.21 -18.04 -19.88
CA MET A 7 -20.95 -17.67 -18.68
C MET A 7 -20.02 -17.55 -17.47
N LYS A 8 -20.49 -16.91 -16.39
CA LYS A 8 -19.62 -16.54 -15.27
C LYS A 8 -19.03 -17.76 -14.57
N ASP A 9 -19.85 -18.78 -14.36
CA ASP A 9 -19.45 -20.08 -13.84
C ASP A 9 -18.54 -20.85 -14.80
N GLU A 10 -18.77 -20.78 -16.11
CA GLU A 10 -17.93 -21.41 -17.13
C GLU A 10 -16.53 -20.80 -17.16
N LYS A 11 -16.40 -19.47 -16.98
CA LYS A 11 -15.10 -18.82 -16.84
C LYS A 11 -14.34 -19.34 -15.61
N LEU A 12 -15.03 -19.51 -14.49
CA LEU A 12 -14.43 -20.07 -13.26
C LEU A 12 -14.04 -21.53 -13.45
N ASN A 13 -14.94 -22.35 -14.01
CA ASN A 13 -14.68 -23.75 -14.31
C ASN A 13 -13.47 -23.90 -15.23
N PHE A 14 -13.38 -23.05 -16.26
CA PHE A 14 -12.26 -23.01 -17.19
C PHE A 14 -10.93 -22.75 -16.49
N ILE A 15 -10.88 -21.86 -15.48
CA ILE A 15 -9.66 -21.57 -14.72
C ILE A 15 -9.12 -22.85 -14.06
N ILE A 16 -10.00 -23.61 -13.42
CA ILE A 16 -9.64 -24.86 -12.73
C ILE A 16 -9.29 -25.97 -13.73
N GLU A 17 -10.13 -26.21 -14.74
CA GLU A 17 -9.89 -27.29 -15.72
C GLU A 17 -8.58 -27.13 -16.50
N HIS A 18 -8.16 -25.89 -16.74
CA HIS A 18 -6.93 -25.59 -17.48
C HIS A 18 -5.75 -25.28 -16.55
N ASN A 19 -5.93 -25.38 -15.23
CA ASN A 19 -4.90 -25.14 -14.23
C ASN A 19 -4.18 -23.79 -14.41
N ILE A 20 -4.94 -22.72 -14.69
CA ILE A 20 -4.39 -21.37 -14.90
C ILE A 20 -4.49 -20.47 -13.67
N GLY A 21 -5.10 -20.96 -12.59
CA GLY A 21 -5.17 -20.28 -11.30
C GLY A 21 -6.09 -20.98 -10.31
N ASN A 22 -6.22 -20.39 -9.13
CA ASN A 22 -7.12 -20.84 -8.08
C ASN A 22 -8.32 -19.90 -7.96
N ILE A 23 -9.48 -20.45 -7.61
CA ILE A 23 -10.74 -19.71 -7.45
C ILE A 23 -11.38 -20.07 -6.10
N ALA A 24 -12.32 -19.26 -5.65
CA ALA A 24 -13.17 -19.61 -4.51
C ALA A 24 -13.91 -20.93 -4.76
N GLN A 25 -14.02 -21.79 -3.74
CA GLN A 25 -14.87 -22.98 -3.80
C GLN A 25 -16.30 -22.58 -4.18
N PHE A 26 -16.94 -23.31 -5.08
CA PHE A 26 -18.30 -22.98 -5.51
C PHE A 26 -19.11 -24.17 -6.01
N VAL A 27 -20.43 -24.00 -5.96
CA VAL A 27 -21.41 -24.84 -6.66
C VAL A 27 -22.28 -23.93 -7.52
N SER A 28 -22.47 -24.28 -8.78
CA SER A 28 -23.35 -23.55 -9.69
C SER A 28 -24.57 -24.36 -10.09
N PHE A 29 -25.72 -23.68 -10.14
CA PHE A 29 -27.02 -24.23 -10.47
C PHE A 29 -27.61 -23.49 -11.67
N ASP A 30 -28.27 -24.21 -12.55
CA ASP A 30 -29.03 -23.63 -13.64
C ASP A 30 -30.51 -23.43 -13.27
N TYR A 31 -31.26 -22.83 -14.20
CA TYR A 31 -32.71 -22.69 -14.13
C TYR A 31 -33.46 -23.75 -14.97
N ILE A 32 -32.76 -24.58 -15.75
CA ILE A 32 -33.34 -25.55 -16.68
C ILE A 32 -33.31 -26.96 -16.05
N GLU A 33 -32.13 -27.51 -15.77
CA GLU A 33 -31.93 -28.81 -15.14
C GLU A 33 -31.97 -28.75 -13.60
N LYS A 34 -33.18 -28.69 -13.04
CA LYS A 34 -33.45 -28.55 -11.60
C LYS A 34 -32.80 -29.58 -10.66
N ASN A 35 -32.29 -30.70 -11.19
CA ASN A 35 -31.78 -31.81 -10.39
C ASN A 35 -30.25 -31.98 -10.46
N LYS A 36 -29.53 -31.12 -11.20
CA LYS A 36 -28.08 -31.26 -11.37
C LYS A 36 -27.38 -29.90 -11.27
N PRO A 37 -26.30 -29.80 -10.47
CA PRO A 37 -25.44 -28.64 -10.54
C PRO A 37 -24.73 -28.61 -11.91
N ARG A 38 -24.50 -27.41 -12.43
CA ARG A 38 -23.68 -27.20 -13.63
C ARG A 38 -22.21 -27.51 -13.36
N PHE A 39 -21.71 -27.01 -12.23
CA PHE A 39 -20.31 -27.14 -11.83
C PHE A 39 -20.23 -27.29 -10.31
N VAL A 40 -19.33 -28.16 -9.85
CA VAL A 40 -19.07 -28.41 -8.43
C VAL A 40 -17.56 -28.40 -8.20
N HIS A 41 -17.10 -27.38 -7.49
CA HIS A 41 -15.69 -27.18 -7.13
C HIS A 41 -15.58 -26.99 -5.62
N ILE A 42 -15.50 -28.12 -4.92
CA ILE A 42 -15.37 -28.17 -3.46
C ILE A 42 -14.10 -28.93 -3.13
N ASN A 43 -13.33 -28.39 -2.19
CA ASN A 43 -12.05 -28.96 -1.81
C ASN A 43 -12.20 -30.38 -1.24
N GLN A 44 -11.33 -31.30 -1.65
CA GLN A 44 -11.33 -32.71 -1.21
C GLN A 44 -12.68 -33.42 -1.44
N PHE A 45 -13.51 -32.92 -2.36
CA PHE A 45 -14.80 -33.51 -2.70
C PHE A 45 -14.88 -33.82 -4.19
N GLN A 46 -15.08 -35.10 -4.50
CA GLN A 46 -15.42 -35.54 -5.84
C GLN A 46 -16.93 -35.67 -5.96
N TYR A 47 -17.53 -34.82 -6.80
CA TYR A 47 -18.95 -34.87 -7.08
C TYR A 47 -19.33 -36.22 -7.71
N LYS A 48 -20.44 -36.77 -7.22
CA LYS A 48 -21.10 -37.93 -7.82
C LYS A 48 -22.54 -37.50 -8.11
N ASP A 49 -23.08 -37.89 -9.26
CA ASP A 49 -24.43 -37.54 -9.77
C ASP A 49 -25.64 -37.84 -8.84
N ARG A 50 -25.39 -38.29 -7.60
CA ARG A 50 -26.40 -38.66 -6.60
C ARG A 50 -26.52 -37.68 -5.43
N CYS A 51 -25.68 -36.66 -5.34
CA CYS A 51 -25.76 -35.68 -4.24
C CYS A 51 -26.90 -34.68 -4.47
N SER A 52 -27.70 -34.45 -3.42
CA SER A 52 -28.75 -33.42 -3.42
C SER A 52 -28.16 -32.00 -3.32
N GLU A 53 -28.93 -30.99 -3.70
CA GLU A 53 -28.52 -29.58 -3.58
C GLU A 53 -28.17 -29.20 -2.14
N ARG A 54 -28.98 -29.68 -1.19
CA ARG A 54 -28.75 -29.51 0.25
C ARG A 54 -27.39 -30.06 0.65
N GLU A 55 -27.10 -31.33 0.30
CA GLU A 55 -25.82 -31.95 0.64
C GLU A 55 -24.63 -31.20 0.03
N LEU A 56 -24.78 -30.68 -1.19
CA LEU A 56 -23.74 -29.88 -1.85
C LEU A 56 -23.48 -28.56 -1.12
N ILE A 57 -24.54 -27.85 -0.74
CA ILE A 57 -24.45 -26.59 0.01
C ILE A 57 -23.85 -26.83 1.39
N GLU A 58 -24.31 -27.85 2.11
CA GLU A 58 -23.78 -28.22 3.42
C GLU A 58 -22.30 -28.61 3.32
N LYS A 59 -21.91 -29.37 2.29
CA LYS A 59 -20.50 -29.70 2.03
C LYS A 59 -19.66 -28.46 1.75
N LEU A 60 -20.15 -27.54 0.92
CA LEU A 60 -19.45 -26.29 0.60
C LEU A 60 -19.27 -25.41 1.84
N ILE A 61 -20.32 -25.25 2.66
CA ILE A 61 -20.25 -24.49 3.92
C ILE A 61 -19.24 -25.14 4.86
N ASN A 62 -19.27 -26.48 4.98
CA ASN A 62 -18.35 -27.20 5.85
C ASN A 62 -16.91 -27.19 5.36
N SER A 63 -16.66 -27.12 4.05
CA SER A 63 -15.31 -27.02 3.49
C SER A 63 -14.76 -25.60 3.50
N ALA A 64 -15.61 -24.58 3.46
CA ALA A 64 -15.22 -23.18 3.51
C ALA A 64 -14.54 -22.84 4.85
N PRO A 65 -13.36 -22.17 4.84
CA PRO A 65 -12.68 -21.76 6.08
C PRO A 65 -13.55 -20.88 6.98
N SER A 66 -14.35 -19.98 6.39
CA SER A 66 -15.26 -19.09 7.13
C SER A 66 -16.54 -19.77 7.64
N LYS A 67 -16.79 -21.03 7.26
CA LYS A 67 -18.05 -21.73 7.51
C LYS A 67 -19.27 -20.95 7.02
N SER A 68 -19.10 -20.19 5.94
CA SER A 68 -20.15 -19.39 5.32
C SER A 68 -19.98 -19.27 3.81
N VAL A 69 -21.08 -19.01 3.13
CA VAL A 69 -21.15 -18.87 1.67
C VAL A 69 -21.87 -17.58 1.27
N ASN A 70 -21.59 -17.14 0.06
CA ASN A 70 -22.29 -16.05 -0.61
C ASN A 70 -23.06 -16.64 -1.81
N ILE A 71 -24.18 -16.01 -2.17
CA ILE A 71 -25.01 -16.41 -3.31
C ILE A 71 -25.07 -15.26 -4.28
N ARG A 72 -24.65 -15.51 -5.52
CA ARG A 72 -24.78 -14.57 -6.65
C ARG A 72 -25.61 -15.20 -7.76
N SER A 73 -26.41 -14.38 -8.44
CA SER A 73 -27.15 -14.79 -9.63
C SER A 73 -26.72 -14.03 -10.88
N TYR A 74 -26.95 -14.62 -12.05
CA TYR A 74 -26.64 -14.00 -13.35
C TYR A 74 -27.58 -14.55 -14.44
N SER A 75 -27.73 -13.80 -15.53
CA SER A 75 -28.45 -14.25 -16.72
C SER A 75 -27.64 -13.90 -17.99
N PRO A 76 -27.86 -14.58 -19.13
CA PRO A 76 -27.08 -14.34 -20.35
C PRO A 76 -27.11 -12.88 -20.84
N GLY A 77 -28.22 -12.16 -20.61
CA GLY A 77 -28.37 -10.74 -20.93
C GLY A 77 -27.80 -9.78 -19.87
N PHE A 78 -27.64 -10.23 -18.62
CA PHE A 78 -27.15 -9.42 -17.50
C PHE A 78 -26.08 -10.17 -16.71
N MET A 79 -24.87 -10.15 -17.26
CA MET A 79 -23.69 -10.79 -16.67
C MET A 79 -23.13 -9.98 -15.50
N LYS A 80 -23.32 -8.65 -15.47
CA LYS A 80 -22.89 -7.75 -14.41
C LYS A 80 -24.12 -7.26 -13.61
N GLY A 81 -24.25 -7.67 -12.35
CA GLY A 81 -25.11 -7.00 -11.36
C GLY A 81 -26.49 -7.59 -11.04
N ASN A 82 -26.53 -8.72 -10.31
CA ASN A 82 -27.70 -9.06 -9.48
C ASN A 82 -27.39 -8.88 -7.99
N LYS A 83 -28.42 -8.95 -7.14
CA LYS A 83 -28.29 -8.92 -5.68
C LYS A 83 -27.35 -10.02 -5.20
N LEU A 84 -26.25 -9.62 -4.55
CA LEU A 84 -25.35 -10.53 -3.87
C LEU A 84 -25.84 -10.70 -2.43
N ILE A 85 -26.05 -11.95 -2.02
CA ILE A 85 -26.48 -12.31 -0.67
C ILE A 85 -25.26 -12.89 0.06
N TYR A 86 -24.97 -12.33 1.23
CA TYR A 86 -23.71 -12.59 1.94
C TYR A 86 -23.90 -13.45 3.18
N ASN A 87 -22.82 -14.12 3.59
CA ASN A 87 -22.61 -14.69 4.92
C ASN A 87 -23.64 -15.73 5.37
N LYS A 88 -24.18 -16.53 4.45
CA LYS A 88 -25.09 -17.63 4.80
C LYS A 88 -24.32 -18.80 5.41
N LYS A 89 -24.81 -19.33 6.53
CA LYS A 89 -24.19 -20.38 7.33
C LYS A 89 -25.00 -21.66 7.26
N ILE A 90 -24.53 -22.69 7.96
CA ILE A 90 -25.17 -24.01 7.99
C ILE A 90 -26.63 -23.98 8.47
N ASN A 91 -26.96 -23.04 9.37
CA ASN A 91 -28.34 -22.88 9.86
C ASN A 91 -29.26 -22.20 8.84
N ASP A 92 -28.70 -21.62 7.78
CA ASP A 92 -29.44 -20.87 6.76
C ASP A 92 -29.66 -21.70 5.48
N VAL A 93 -29.35 -23.01 5.49
CA VAL A 93 -29.40 -23.85 4.28
C VAL A 93 -30.78 -23.85 3.62
N ASP A 94 -31.86 -23.83 4.41
CA ASP A 94 -33.23 -23.74 3.89
C ASP A 94 -33.43 -22.43 3.12
N GLU A 95 -32.95 -21.31 3.66
CA GLU A 95 -33.01 -20.01 3.00
C GLU A 95 -32.14 -19.98 1.73
N ILE A 96 -30.96 -20.61 1.75
CA ILE A 96 -30.10 -20.74 0.55
C ILE A 96 -30.85 -21.47 -0.57
N LEU A 97 -31.54 -22.57 -0.23
CA LEU A 97 -32.32 -23.36 -1.20
C LEU A 97 -33.51 -22.57 -1.75
N ASP A 98 -34.22 -21.82 -0.89
CA ASP A 98 -35.32 -20.95 -1.32
C ASP A 98 -34.81 -19.83 -2.25
N ILE A 99 -33.68 -19.20 -1.96
CA ILE A 99 -33.05 -18.20 -2.84
C ILE A 99 -32.70 -18.81 -4.20
N ILE A 100 -32.14 -20.02 -4.24
CA ILE A 100 -31.81 -20.70 -5.51
C ILE A 100 -33.11 -20.97 -6.28
N LYS A 101 -34.15 -21.45 -5.61
CA LYS A 101 -35.46 -21.71 -6.22
C LYS A 101 -36.08 -20.42 -6.79
N ASP A 102 -36.00 -19.31 -6.08
CA ASP A 102 -36.49 -18.01 -6.54
C ASP A 102 -35.71 -17.53 -7.76
N ASN A 103 -34.38 -17.61 -7.74
CA ASN A 103 -33.55 -17.30 -8.91
C ASN A 103 -33.96 -18.14 -10.14
N ARG A 104 -34.29 -19.42 -9.96
CA ARG A 104 -34.78 -20.27 -11.06
C ARG A 104 -36.12 -19.81 -11.61
N ASN A 105 -37.06 -19.42 -10.74
CA ASN A 105 -38.35 -18.88 -11.15
C ASN A 105 -38.19 -17.58 -11.94
N GLU A 106 -37.11 -16.84 -11.71
CA GLU A 106 -36.72 -15.64 -12.44
C GLU A 106 -35.79 -15.92 -13.65
N GLU A 107 -35.61 -17.18 -14.06
CA GLU A 107 -34.74 -17.61 -15.17
C GLU A 107 -33.27 -17.18 -15.00
N LYS A 108 -32.78 -17.18 -13.76
CA LYS A 108 -31.40 -16.85 -13.40
C LYS A 108 -30.61 -18.06 -12.96
N TYR A 109 -29.35 -18.09 -13.35
CA TYR A 109 -28.35 -19.02 -12.82
C TYR A 109 -27.94 -18.59 -11.41
N SER A 110 -27.54 -19.54 -10.58
CA SER A 110 -27.01 -19.29 -9.24
C SER A 110 -25.58 -19.82 -9.10
N ILE A 111 -24.73 -19.08 -8.41
CA ILE A 111 -23.42 -19.53 -7.93
C ILE A 111 -23.41 -19.32 -6.42
N VAL A 112 -23.29 -20.41 -5.69
CA VAL A 112 -23.03 -20.41 -4.24
C VAL A 112 -21.53 -20.61 -4.09
N ASN A 113 -20.82 -19.62 -3.55
CA ASN A 113 -19.36 -19.70 -3.37
C ASN A 113 -18.99 -19.48 -1.91
N GLU A 114 -17.86 -20.04 -1.49
CA GLU A 114 -17.32 -19.77 -0.17
C GLU A 114 -17.15 -18.27 0.05
N ASN A 115 -17.41 -17.84 1.28
CA ASN A 115 -17.14 -16.48 1.69
C ASN A 115 -15.70 -16.38 2.19
N ILE A 116 -14.95 -15.42 1.65
CA ILE A 116 -13.57 -15.16 2.04
C ILE A 116 -13.54 -13.79 2.74
N ASP A 117 -13.01 -13.75 3.96
CA ASP A 117 -13.00 -12.55 4.78
C ASP A 117 -12.02 -11.51 4.22
N ILE A 118 -12.53 -10.33 3.90
CA ILE A 118 -11.74 -9.20 3.42
C ILE A 118 -10.87 -8.57 4.52
N ASN A 119 -11.12 -8.90 5.79
CA ASN A 119 -10.40 -8.38 6.95
C ASN A 119 -9.27 -9.30 7.44
N ASP A 120 -8.98 -10.38 6.73
CA ASP A 120 -7.99 -11.38 7.11
C ASP A 120 -6.52 -10.93 6.96
N GLY A 121 -6.31 -9.67 6.57
CA GLY A 121 -5.01 -9.06 6.32
C GLY A 121 -4.62 -9.03 4.85
N GLY A 122 -5.38 -9.69 3.97
CA GLY A 122 -5.17 -9.72 2.53
C GLY A 122 -5.50 -8.41 1.79
N VAL A 123 -5.32 -8.44 0.47
CA VAL A 123 -5.75 -7.37 -0.44
C VAL A 123 -6.53 -7.94 -1.61
N SER A 124 -7.44 -7.13 -2.15
CA SER A 124 -8.13 -7.41 -3.41
C SER A 124 -7.81 -6.34 -4.44
N GLY A 125 -7.89 -6.69 -5.71
CA GLY A 125 -7.46 -5.79 -6.77
C GLY A 125 -7.68 -6.29 -8.18
N VAL A 126 -7.07 -5.57 -9.12
CA VAL A 126 -7.09 -5.85 -10.55
C VAL A 126 -5.67 -5.77 -11.12
N VAL A 127 -5.34 -6.69 -12.02
CA VAL A 127 -4.20 -6.51 -12.94
C VAL A 127 -4.71 -6.31 -14.36
N LEU A 128 -4.09 -5.39 -15.10
CA LEU A 128 -4.33 -5.18 -16.53
C LEU A 128 -3.08 -4.56 -17.16
N GLY A 129 -2.57 -5.15 -18.23
CA GLY A 129 -1.32 -4.70 -18.84
C GLY A 129 -0.15 -4.78 -17.86
N ASP A 130 0.55 -3.64 -17.75
CA ASP A 130 1.73 -3.45 -16.88
C ASP A 130 1.38 -2.76 -15.55
N ILE A 131 0.11 -2.74 -15.15
CA ILE A 131 -0.32 -2.18 -13.88
C ILE A 131 -1.01 -3.21 -12.98
N ILE A 132 -0.91 -2.94 -11.68
CA ILE A 132 -1.63 -3.64 -10.63
C ILE A 132 -2.22 -2.60 -9.68
N GLU A 133 -3.50 -2.79 -9.37
CA GLU A 133 -4.29 -1.93 -8.50
C GLU A 133 -4.86 -2.77 -7.38
N PHE A 134 -4.69 -2.37 -6.12
CA PHE A 134 -5.23 -3.14 -5.00
C PHE A 134 -5.48 -2.31 -3.74
N SER A 135 -6.33 -2.83 -2.88
CA SER A 135 -6.63 -2.26 -1.56
C SER A 135 -6.88 -3.37 -0.53
N PRO A 136 -6.43 -3.19 0.73
CA PRO A 136 -6.85 -4.05 1.84
C PRO A 136 -8.31 -3.77 2.22
N LYS A 137 -8.95 -4.72 2.91
CA LYS A 137 -10.32 -4.58 3.46
C LYS A 137 -11.38 -4.22 2.43
N ASP A 138 -11.19 -4.67 1.19
CA ASP A 138 -12.12 -4.42 0.10
C ASP A 138 -12.12 -5.62 -0.87
N THR A 139 -13.05 -5.57 -1.81
CA THR A 139 -13.19 -6.52 -2.93
C THR A 139 -12.44 -5.99 -4.16
N PRO A 140 -12.30 -6.76 -5.25
CA PRO A 140 -11.67 -6.27 -6.49
C PRO A 140 -12.29 -4.99 -7.07
N LYS A 141 -13.54 -4.66 -6.68
CA LYS A 141 -14.20 -3.39 -7.00
C LYS A 141 -13.59 -2.17 -6.32
N CYS A 142 -12.57 -2.34 -5.49
CA CYS A 142 -11.85 -1.22 -4.89
C CYS A 142 -11.30 -0.26 -5.94
N VAL A 143 -10.97 -0.74 -7.14
CA VAL A 143 -10.42 0.06 -8.26
C VAL A 143 -11.32 1.21 -8.71
N ASP A 144 -12.61 1.16 -8.39
CA ASP A 144 -13.57 2.23 -8.68
C ASP A 144 -13.61 3.31 -7.58
N LYS A 145 -12.82 3.14 -6.50
CA LYS A 145 -12.79 4.01 -5.32
C LYS A 145 -11.48 4.79 -5.22
N GLU A 146 -11.51 5.87 -4.46
CA GLU A 146 -10.30 6.63 -4.16
C GLU A 146 -9.34 5.89 -3.20
N GLY A 147 -8.06 6.26 -3.28
CA GLY A 147 -7.03 5.75 -2.37
C GLY A 147 -6.49 4.36 -2.70
N VAL A 148 -6.85 3.77 -3.83
CA VAL A 148 -6.30 2.48 -4.29
C VAL A 148 -4.78 2.57 -4.48
N CYS A 149 -4.07 1.50 -4.12
CA CYS A 149 -2.65 1.40 -4.42
C CYS A 149 -2.48 1.03 -5.89
N LEU A 150 -1.90 1.94 -6.69
CA LEU A 150 -1.57 1.72 -8.10
C LEU A 150 -0.05 1.63 -8.25
N LEU A 151 0.41 0.52 -8.82
CA LEU A 151 1.84 0.26 -9.06
C LEU A 151 2.07 -0.30 -10.46
N PRO A 152 3.29 -0.17 -11.02
CA PRO A 152 3.74 -1.05 -12.09
C PRO A 152 3.62 -2.51 -11.63
N ARG A 153 3.13 -3.39 -12.51
CA ARG A 153 2.75 -4.78 -12.18
C ARG A 153 3.86 -5.53 -11.45
N GLU A 154 5.07 -5.51 -11.99
CA GLU A 154 6.23 -6.18 -11.39
C GLU A 154 6.62 -5.57 -10.03
N PHE A 155 6.45 -4.26 -9.85
CA PHE A 155 6.73 -3.63 -8.55
C PHE A 155 5.68 -4.03 -7.51
N GLY A 156 4.41 -4.12 -7.91
CA GLY A 156 3.36 -4.59 -7.01
C GLY A 156 3.57 -6.05 -6.62
N TYR A 157 3.99 -6.92 -7.54
CA TYR A 157 4.34 -8.30 -7.18
C TYR A 157 5.54 -8.36 -6.22
N ASP A 158 6.63 -7.64 -6.49
CA ASP A 158 7.81 -7.59 -5.61
C ASP A 158 7.44 -7.07 -4.19
N ILE A 159 6.52 -6.11 -4.08
CA ILE A 159 6.05 -5.57 -2.81
C ILE A 159 5.15 -6.56 -2.09
N LEU A 160 4.15 -7.12 -2.77
CA LEU A 160 3.22 -8.09 -2.18
C LEU A 160 3.95 -9.36 -1.73
N GLU A 161 4.93 -9.83 -2.49
CA GLU A 161 5.77 -10.97 -2.13
C GLU A 161 6.56 -10.75 -0.84
N LYS A 162 7.11 -9.56 -0.64
CA LYS A 162 7.81 -9.22 0.60
C LYS A 162 6.85 -9.12 1.79
N VAL A 163 5.68 -8.52 1.60
CA VAL A 163 4.71 -8.30 2.69
C VAL A 163 4.06 -9.61 3.12
N TYR A 164 3.68 -10.46 2.16
CA TYR A 164 2.89 -11.66 2.43
C TYR A 164 3.71 -12.96 2.43
N GLY A 165 4.97 -12.92 1.95
CA GLY A 165 5.85 -14.08 1.88
C GLY A 165 5.60 -15.01 0.68
N PHE A 166 4.73 -14.61 -0.26
CA PHE A 166 4.47 -15.34 -1.49
C PHE A 166 4.12 -14.36 -2.62
N ARG A 167 4.51 -14.71 -3.85
CA ARG A 167 4.16 -13.93 -5.03
C ARG A 167 2.72 -14.24 -5.47
N PRO A 168 1.89 -13.23 -5.80
CA PRO A 168 0.56 -13.48 -6.35
C PRO A 168 0.61 -14.30 -7.64
N GLU A 169 -0.13 -15.40 -7.70
CA GLU A 169 -0.15 -16.33 -8.84
C GLU A 169 -1.21 -15.91 -9.86
N ILE A 170 -0.88 -14.90 -10.68
CA ILE A 170 -1.78 -14.39 -11.71
C ILE A 170 -1.19 -14.65 -13.11
N ASN A 171 -1.38 -15.88 -13.58
CA ASN A 171 -0.79 -16.42 -14.81
C ASN A 171 -1.57 -16.04 -16.08
N PHE A 172 -1.94 -14.77 -16.19
CA PHE A 172 -2.67 -14.22 -17.33
C PHE A 172 -1.80 -13.26 -18.12
N ALA A 173 -1.91 -13.36 -19.46
CA ALA A 173 -1.24 -12.46 -20.37
C ALA A 173 -1.70 -11.00 -20.14
N PRO A 174 -0.87 -9.99 -20.48
CA PRO A 174 -1.16 -8.59 -20.19
C PRO A 174 -2.49 -8.07 -20.77
N ASN A 175 -3.00 -8.71 -21.82
CA ASN A 175 -4.28 -8.44 -22.46
C ASN A 175 -5.53 -8.88 -21.68
N TYR A 176 -5.35 -9.46 -20.50
CA TYR A 176 -6.45 -9.82 -19.62
C TYR A 176 -6.52 -8.88 -18.43
N ARG A 177 -7.70 -8.30 -18.23
CA ARG A 177 -8.08 -7.70 -16.94
C ARG A 177 -8.44 -8.83 -16.01
N VAL A 178 -7.74 -8.99 -14.91
CA VAL A 178 -7.98 -10.07 -13.94
C VAL A 178 -8.29 -9.46 -12.59
N GLU A 179 -9.48 -9.78 -12.07
CA GLU A 179 -9.87 -9.49 -10.69
C GLU A 179 -9.31 -10.58 -9.78
N PHE A 180 -8.58 -10.17 -8.76
CA PHE A 180 -7.91 -11.09 -7.85
C PHE A 180 -8.04 -10.64 -6.39
N SER A 181 -7.82 -11.58 -5.48
CA SER A 181 -7.46 -11.28 -4.10
C SER A 181 -6.33 -12.20 -3.65
N ILE A 182 -5.58 -11.75 -2.65
CA ILE A 182 -4.59 -12.57 -1.97
C ILE A 182 -4.88 -12.60 -0.47
N HIS A 183 -4.58 -13.74 0.15
CA HIS A 183 -4.96 -14.01 1.54
C HIS A 183 -3.79 -14.66 2.30
N PRO A 184 -3.51 -14.23 3.55
CA PRO A 184 -2.48 -14.87 4.38
C PRO A 184 -2.75 -16.34 4.63
N ASN A 185 -4.02 -16.71 4.79
CA ASN A 185 -4.44 -18.10 4.85
C ASN A 185 -4.74 -18.64 3.47
N ARG A 186 -4.50 -19.93 3.26
CA ARG A 186 -4.85 -20.62 2.01
C ARG A 186 -6.36 -20.72 1.85
N GLN A 187 -6.85 -20.36 0.66
CA GLN A 187 -8.26 -20.31 0.29
C GLN A 187 -8.50 -21.08 -1.03
N GLY A 188 -9.77 -21.24 -1.41
CA GLY A 188 -10.11 -21.75 -2.73
C GLY A 188 -10.01 -23.26 -2.90
N VAL A 189 -10.27 -23.67 -4.13
CA VAL A 189 -10.27 -25.06 -4.58
C VAL A 189 -8.89 -25.70 -4.39
N ASN A 190 -7.81 -24.98 -4.74
CA ASN A 190 -6.44 -25.50 -4.72
C ASN A 190 -5.72 -25.32 -3.36
N LYS A 191 -6.36 -24.68 -2.36
CA LYS A 191 -5.70 -24.27 -1.10
C LYS A 191 -4.45 -23.43 -1.35
N GLU A 192 -4.59 -22.37 -2.13
CA GLU A 192 -3.52 -21.42 -2.42
C GLU A 192 -3.84 -20.05 -1.83
N HIS A 193 -2.88 -19.13 -1.93
CA HIS A 193 -3.03 -17.79 -1.36
C HIS A 193 -3.61 -16.76 -2.33
N THR A 194 -3.68 -17.08 -3.62
CA THR A 194 -4.25 -16.19 -4.64
C THR A 194 -5.61 -16.74 -5.08
N ILE A 195 -6.60 -15.86 -5.23
CA ILE A 195 -7.94 -16.17 -5.73
C ILE A 195 -8.21 -15.30 -6.94
N ILE A 196 -8.60 -15.93 -8.04
CA ILE A 196 -9.07 -15.26 -9.24
C ILE A 196 -10.60 -15.20 -9.20
N TRP A 197 -11.15 -14.00 -9.31
CA TRP A 197 -12.60 -13.77 -9.23
C TRP A 197 -13.25 -13.68 -10.61
N GLU A 198 -12.56 -13.04 -11.56
CA GLU A 198 -13.02 -12.83 -12.92
C GLU A 198 -11.84 -12.48 -13.84
N TYR A 199 -11.96 -12.80 -15.13
CA TYR A 199 -11.06 -12.29 -16.16
C TYR A 199 -11.83 -11.86 -17.41
N GLU A 200 -11.29 -10.87 -18.10
CA GLU A 200 -11.86 -10.30 -19.33
C GLU A 200 -10.73 -9.88 -20.28
N TYR A 201 -10.89 -10.16 -21.58
CA TYR A 201 -9.89 -9.84 -22.60
C TYR A 201 -10.08 -8.41 -23.11
N TYR A 202 -8.98 -7.67 -23.31
CA TYR A 202 -8.95 -6.31 -23.88
C TYR A 202 -7.97 -6.25 -25.07
N ASP A 203 -8.41 -5.72 -26.22
CA ASP A 203 -7.57 -5.63 -27.43
C ASP A 203 -6.55 -4.48 -27.38
N ASN A 204 -6.89 -3.35 -26.75
CA ASN A 204 -6.02 -2.17 -26.65
C ASN A 204 -5.82 -1.79 -25.19
N ILE A 205 -4.56 -1.80 -24.73
CA ILE A 205 -4.20 -1.47 -23.36
C ILE A 205 -3.10 -0.43 -23.39
N SER A 206 -3.37 0.71 -22.76
CA SER A 206 -2.40 1.77 -22.55
C SER A 206 -2.71 2.43 -21.21
N HIS A 207 -1.88 2.15 -20.21
CA HIS A 207 -2.00 2.77 -18.89
C HIS A 207 -0.68 3.41 -18.49
N LYS A 208 -0.76 4.64 -17.97
CA LYS A 208 0.36 5.28 -17.28
C LYS A 208 0.24 4.93 -15.80
N SER A 209 1.24 4.24 -15.26
CA SER A 209 1.34 4.06 -13.81
C SER A 209 2.02 5.27 -13.20
N LYS A 210 1.33 5.96 -12.29
CA LYS A 210 1.96 6.92 -11.39
C LYS A 210 1.71 6.43 -9.97
N ILE A 211 2.80 6.14 -9.27
CA ILE A 211 2.75 5.68 -7.89
C ILE A 211 2.36 6.90 -7.04
N SER A 212 1.41 6.72 -6.13
CA SER A 212 1.03 7.74 -5.18
C SER A 212 0.90 7.18 -3.77
N TRP A 213 1.40 7.92 -2.78
CA TRP A 213 1.14 7.62 -1.37
C TRP A 213 1.08 8.92 -0.54
N PRO A 214 0.24 8.98 0.51
CA PRO A 214 -0.46 7.86 1.15
C PRO A 214 -1.66 7.30 0.35
N ASN A 215 -1.76 5.98 0.28
CA ASN A 215 -2.88 5.22 -0.29
C ASN A 215 -3.40 4.21 0.76
N ASN A 216 -4.47 3.47 0.48
CA ASN A 216 -5.10 2.55 1.44
C ASN A 216 -4.13 1.45 1.91
N PHE A 217 -3.25 0.97 1.03
CA PHE A 217 -2.24 -0.01 1.40
C PHE A 217 -1.09 0.61 2.20
N SER A 218 -0.60 1.80 1.82
CA SER A 218 0.45 2.48 2.60
C SER A 218 -0.05 2.86 4.00
N LYS A 219 -1.32 3.24 4.14
CA LYS A 219 -1.99 3.46 5.43
C LYS A 219 -2.11 2.18 6.26
N PHE A 220 -2.31 1.05 5.59
CA PHE A 220 -2.49 -0.26 6.21
C PHE A 220 -1.19 -0.82 6.80
N ILE A 221 -0.06 -0.66 6.11
CA ILE A 221 1.26 -1.11 6.61
C ILE A 221 2.09 0.00 7.28
N GLY A 222 1.71 1.27 7.10
CA GLY A 222 2.45 2.45 7.54
C GLY A 222 3.19 3.15 6.40
N ASP A 223 3.03 4.47 6.30
CA ASP A 223 3.46 5.25 5.13
C ASP A 223 4.99 5.23 4.93
N LYS A 224 5.73 5.30 6.04
CA LYS A 224 7.19 5.19 6.06
C LYS A 224 7.66 3.80 5.64
N ALA A 225 6.96 2.74 6.05
CA ALA A 225 7.25 1.37 5.62
C ALA A 225 7.04 1.22 4.11
N PHE A 226 5.95 1.77 3.58
CA PHE A 226 5.63 1.74 2.16
C PHE A 226 6.67 2.49 1.31
N GLY A 227 7.09 3.69 1.72
CA GLY A 227 8.13 4.44 1.02
C GLY A 227 9.46 3.67 0.93
N LEU A 228 9.85 2.98 2.00
CA LEU A 228 11.05 2.14 2.01
C LEU A 228 10.90 0.87 1.14
N LEU A 229 9.72 0.25 1.12
CA LEU A 229 9.41 -0.86 0.20
C LEU A 229 9.51 -0.44 -1.27
N VAL A 230 9.02 0.76 -1.61
CA VAL A 230 9.18 1.33 -2.94
C VAL A 230 10.67 1.51 -3.27
N ALA A 231 11.46 2.08 -2.36
CA ALA A 231 12.90 2.23 -2.57
C ALA A 231 13.61 0.88 -2.80
N ASP A 232 13.28 -0.14 -2.00
CA ASP A 232 13.83 -1.49 -2.14
C ASP A 232 13.40 -2.16 -3.46
N ALA A 233 12.14 -2.00 -3.88
CA ALA A 233 11.65 -2.50 -5.18
C ALA A 233 12.42 -1.87 -6.37
N LEU A 234 12.81 -0.59 -6.24
CA LEU A 234 13.69 0.13 -7.18
C LEU A 234 15.17 -0.27 -7.08
N LYS A 235 15.48 -1.29 -6.27
CA LYS A 235 16.84 -1.79 -6.00
C LYS A 235 17.76 -0.70 -5.44
N ILE A 236 17.20 0.25 -4.70
CA ILE A 236 17.97 1.24 -3.93
C ILE A 236 18.42 0.59 -2.63
N ARG A 237 19.59 1.00 -2.11
CA ARG A 237 20.10 0.47 -0.85
C ARG A 237 19.27 1.01 0.30
N VAL A 238 18.43 0.15 0.86
CA VAL A 238 17.72 0.37 2.12
C VAL A 238 18.33 -0.57 3.16
N PRO A 239 18.62 -0.13 4.39
CA PRO A 239 19.06 -1.02 5.45
C PRO A 239 18.02 -2.11 5.73
N LYS A 240 18.47 -3.30 6.13
CA LYS A 240 17.56 -4.41 6.42
C LYS A 240 16.53 -3.95 7.45
N THR A 241 15.26 -4.04 7.08
CA THR A 241 14.16 -3.47 7.85
C THR A 241 13.12 -4.54 8.05
N THR A 242 12.83 -4.85 9.32
CA THR A 242 11.70 -5.68 9.72
C THR A 242 10.54 -4.78 10.11
N VAL A 243 9.37 -5.00 9.50
CA VAL A 243 8.14 -4.28 9.80
C VAL A 243 7.31 -5.14 10.75
N ILE A 244 6.99 -4.58 11.92
CA ILE A 244 6.12 -5.17 12.93
C ILE A 244 4.77 -4.47 12.83
N SER A 245 3.87 -5.07 12.05
CA SER A 245 2.54 -4.53 11.71
C SER A 245 1.43 -5.07 12.61
N ARG A 246 0.29 -4.36 12.63
CA ARG A 246 -0.92 -4.80 13.35
C ARG A 246 -1.72 -5.88 12.63
N THR A 247 -1.74 -5.85 11.29
CA THR A 247 -2.74 -6.56 10.47
C THR A 247 -2.18 -7.62 9.55
N VAL A 248 -0.86 -7.61 9.32
CA VAL A 248 -0.13 -8.64 8.57
C VAL A 248 1.01 -9.16 9.44
N ALA A 249 1.44 -10.39 9.18
CA ALA A 249 2.58 -10.98 9.87
C ALA A 249 3.84 -10.12 9.66
N PRO A 250 4.78 -10.07 10.63
CA PRO A 250 6.01 -9.33 10.44
C PRO A 250 6.79 -9.80 9.22
N PHE A 251 7.33 -8.85 8.46
CA PHE A 251 8.09 -9.12 7.24
C PHE A 251 9.35 -8.30 7.17
N THR A 252 10.34 -8.75 6.37
CA THR A 252 11.67 -8.11 6.28
C THR A 252 12.08 -7.88 4.83
N PHE A 253 12.73 -6.75 4.56
CA PHE A 253 13.30 -6.40 3.26
C PHE A 253 14.58 -5.55 3.43
N GLY A 254 15.21 -5.13 2.34
CA GLY A 254 16.44 -4.34 2.38
C GLY A 254 17.71 -5.20 2.46
N LYS A 255 18.83 -4.57 2.81
CA LYS A 255 20.17 -5.18 2.83
C LYS A 255 20.86 -4.98 4.17
N GLU A 256 21.59 -6.00 4.60
CA GLU A 256 22.41 -5.93 5.81
C GLU A 256 23.46 -4.85 5.68
N THR A 257 23.63 -4.08 6.76
CA THR A 257 24.63 -3.01 6.86
C THR A 257 25.95 -3.52 7.43
N GLY A 258 25.93 -4.71 8.05
CA GLY A 258 27.04 -5.28 8.82
C GLY A 258 27.01 -4.89 10.30
N LEU A 259 26.05 -4.06 10.72
CA LEU A 259 25.82 -3.67 12.11
C LEU A 259 24.66 -4.47 12.72
N CYS A 260 24.72 -4.68 14.03
CA CYS A 260 23.69 -5.44 14.76
C CYS A 260 22.70 -4.53 15.49
N GLU A 261 23.08 -3.28 15.71
CA GLU A 261 22.27 -2.24 16.32
C GLU A 261 21.01 -1.97 15.48
N LYS A 262 19.92 -1.62 16.16
CA LYS A 262 18.62 -1.40 15.55
C LYS A 262 18.12 0.00 15.84
N TRP A 263 17.64 0.64 14.79
CA TRP A 263 16.78 1.80 14.87
C TRP A 263 15.32 1.37 14.96
N ILE A 264 14.65 1.81 16.01
CA ILE A 264 13.22 1.59 16.20
C ILE A 264 12.46 2.85 15.81
N ARG A 265 11.54 2.69 14.86
CA ARG A 265 10.81 3.82 14.26
C ARG A 265 9.33 3.52 14.20
N THR A 266 8.52 4.42 14.73
CA THR A 266 7.07 4.36 14.51
C THR A 266 6.71 4.70 13.06
N CYS A 267 5.70 4.01 12.54
CA CYS A 267 5.08 4.28 11.25
C CYS A 267 3.60 4.62 11.46
N PRO A 268 3.25 5.91 11.51
CA PRO A 268 1.86 6.29 11.57
C PRO A 268 1.13 5.94 10.27
N VAL A 269 -0.21 5.85 10.36
CA VAL A 269 -1.10 5.61 9.21
C VAL A 269 -0.90 6.70 8.15
N VAL A 270 -0.70 7.94 8.58
CA VAL A 270 -0.33 9.08 7.74
C VAL A 270 0.86 9.80 8.37
N LYS A 271 1.81 10.27 7.56
CA LYS A 271 3.01 10.96 8.05
C LYS A 271 2.67 12.18 8.92
N GLU A 272 3.21 12.20 10.14
CA GLU A 272 3.18 13.35 11.06
C GLU A 272 4.62 13.69 11.51
N PRO A 273 5.31 14.64 10.85
CA PRO A 273 6.75 14.89 11.03
C PRO A 273 7.15 15.23 12.48
N GLY A 274 8.10 14.48 13.06
CA GLY A 274 8.60 14.73 14.41
C GLY A 274 7.61 14.52 15.58
N LYS A 275 6.43 13.93 15.34
CA LYS A 275 5.42 13.69 16.39
C LYS A 275 5.66 12.40 17.17
N TYR A 276 5.91 11.31 16.44
CA TYR A 276 5.99 9.96 17.00
C TYR A 276 7.44 9.51 17.18
N TYR A 277 7.64 8.57 18.09
CA TYR A 277 8.94 8.08 18.51
C TYR A 277 9.82 7.56 17.35
N THR A 278 11.10 7.93 17.39
CA THR A 278 12.20 7.38 16.61
C THR A 278 13.43 7.34 17.53
N GLY A 279 14.12 6.21 17.58
CA GLY A 279 15.31 6.03 18.42
C GLY A 279 16.29 5.02 17.83
N ASP A 280 17.54 5.11 18.25
CA ASP A 280 18.69 4.36 17.72
C ASP A 280 19.06 3.11 18.56
N SER A 281 18.14 2.70 19.43
CA SER A 281 18.27 1.54 20.30
C SER A 281 17.02 0.67 20.27
N TRP A 282 17.20 -0.61 20.59
CA TRP A 282 16.09 -1.55 20.72
C TRP A 282 15.19 -1.15 21.88
N VAL A 283 13.88 -1.13 21.64
CA VAL A 283 12.84 -0.97 22.64
C VAL A 283 11.74 -1.99 22.37
N ASP A 284 10.96 -2.35 23.39
CA ASP A 284 9.82 -3.26 23.20
C ASP A 284 8.83 -2.64 22.20
N PRO A 285 8.63 -3.24 21.02
CA PRO A 285 7.76 -2.67 20.00
C PRO A 285 6.28 -2.71 20.42
N PHE A 286 5.85 -3.66 21.25
CA PHE A 286 4.45 -3.76 21.64
C PHE A 286 4.09 -2.69 22.67
N GLU A 287 4.96 -2.47 23.66
CA GLU A 287 4.80 -1.37 24.62
C GLU A 287 4.87 -0.01 23.91
N LEU A 288 5.85 0.17 23.02
CA LEU A 288 6.00 1.40 22.25
C LEU A 288 4.75 1.69 21.42
N MET A 289 4.20 0.68 20.72
CA MET A 289 2.99 0.85 19.93
C MET A 289 1.82 1.35 20.79
N ASN A 290 1.61 0.76 21.97
CA ASN A 290 0.54 1.15 22.89
C ASN A 290 0.74 2.57 23.47
N LEU A 291 1.98 2.97 23.72
CA LEU A 291 2.31 4.31 24.20
C LEU A 291 2.03 5.37 23.12
N GLU A 292 2.54 5.14 21.91
CA GLU A 292 2.49 6.10 20.81
C GLU A 292 1.08 6.22 20.22
N GLU A 293 0.29 5.15 20.29
CA GLU A 293 -1.13 5.16 19.90
C GLU A 293 -1.94 6.23 20.65
N LYS A 294 -1.61 6.50 21.93
CA LYS A 294 -2.30 7.49 22.77
C LYS A 294 -2.02 8.95 22.38
N LYS A 295 -1.02 9.21 21.54
CA LYS A 295 -0.65 10.57 21.10
C LYS A 295 -1.51 11.10 19.94
N GLY A 296 -2.29 10.24 19.30
CA GLY A 296 -3.15 10.60 18.18
C GLY A 296 -4.63 10.56 18.53
N ASN A 297 -5.46 11.05 17.61
CA ASN A 297 -6.91 11.19 17.81
C ASN A 297 -7.73 10.18 16.98
N ASN A 298 -7.08 9.33 16.19
CA ASN A 298 -7.75 8.32 15.39
C ASN A 298 -7.91 7.01 16.17
N ASN A 299 -8.76 6.12 15.67
CA ASN A 299 -8.89 4.75 16.20
C ASN A 299 -7.58 3.95 16.07
N ILE A 300 -6.83 4.21 14.99
CA ILE A 300 -5.49 3.67 14.76
C ILE A 300 -4.63 4.82 14.24
N ASN A 301 -3.57 5.14 14.97
CA ASN A 301 -2.60 6.19 14.69
C ASN A 301 -1.29 5.57 14.21
N ILE A 302 -0.87 4.46 14.83
CA ILE A 302 0.34 3.72 14.46
C ILE A 302 -0.04 2.45 13.69
N ALA A 303 0.34 2.37 12.42
CA ALA A 303 0.08 1.19 11.59
C ALA A 303 1.11 0.07 11.87
N SER A 304 2.37 0.45 12.09
CA SER A 304 3.46 -0.48 12.34
C SER A 304 4.65 0.18 13.05
N ILE A 305 5.60 -0.65 13.45
CA ILE A 305 6.92 -0.26 13.94
C ILE A 305 7.98 -0.88 13.03
N LEU A 306 9.02 -0.11 12.71
CA LEU A 306 10.20 -0.61 12.00
C LEU A 306 11.28 -0.95 13.02
N SER A 307 11.89 -2.11 12.84
CA SER A 307 13.23 -2.41 13.32
C SER A 307 14.17 -2.40 12.12
N GLN A 308 14.97 -1.34 12.01
CA GLN A 308 15.86 -1.10 10.87
C GLN A 308 17.31 -1.23 11.32
N ASP A 309 18.14 -1.94 10.55
CA ASP A 309 19.58 -2.01 10.79
C ASP A 309 20.18 -0.60 10.85
N THR A 310 21.02 -0.36 11.86
CA THR A 310 21.82 0.87 11.94
C THR A 310 22.78 0.93 10.75
N VAL A 311 23.03 2.14 10.27
CA VAL A 311 24.11 2.46 9.33
C VAL A 311 25.14 3.30 10.07
N GLU A 312 26.42 2.96 9.92
CA GLU A 312 27.51 3.80 10.42
C GLU A 312 27.44 5.17 9.74
N ALA A 313 27.08 6.23 10.47
CA ALA A 313 26.80 7.52 9.88
C ALA A 313 28.04 8.40 9.86
N ILE A 314 28.85 8.33 8.79
CA ILE A 314 29.94 9.30 8.60
C ILE A 314 29.34 10.67 8.26
N PHE A 315 28.37 10.67 7.33
CA PHE A 315 27.53 11.82 7.03
C PHE A 315 26.08 11.36 6.91
N SER A 316 25.15 12.23 7.24
CA SER A 316 23.73 11.99 7.02
C SER A 316 23.04 13.28 6.63
N GLY A 317 21.82 13.17 6.12
CA GLY A 317 21.06 14.34 5.73
C GLY A 317 19.82 13.98 4.94
N ALA A 318 19.33 14.94 4.18
CA ALA A 318 18.17 14.75 3.35
C ALA A 318 18.35 15.39 1.96
N SER A 319 17.51 14.97 1.03
CA SER A 319 17.51 15.52 -0.33
C SER A 319 16.11 15.60 -0.90
N ILE A 320 15.86 16.65 -1.68
CA ILE A 320 14.68 16.78 -2.54
C ILE A 320 15.15 16.53 -3.97
N ILE A 321 14.50 15.57 -4.62
CA ILE A 321 14.84 15.10 -5.96
C ILE A 321 13.73 15.56 -6.90
N LYS A 322 14.07 16.52 -7.77
CA LYS A 322 13.11 17.14 -8.70
C LYS A 322 13.13 16.52 -10.09
N LYS A 323 12.49 17.15 -11.07
CA LYS A 323 12.58 16.71 -12.47
C LYS A 323 13.97 16.93 -13.08
N ASN A 324 14.57 18.09 -12.83
CA ASN A 324 15.92 18.39 -13.32
C ASN A 324 16.92 18.26 -12.18
N ARG A 325 18.15 17.87 -12.53
CA ARG A 325 19.24 17.65 -11.58
C ARG A 325 19.68 18.93 -10.88
N ASP A 326 19.64 20.06 -11.58
CA ASP A 326 20.12 21.34 -11.05
C ASP A 326 19.17 21.94 -10.02
N ASP A 327 17.95 21.40 -9.93
CA ASP A 327 16.93 21.83 -8.97
C ASP A 327 16.89 20.93 -7.71
N ASP A 328 17.79 19.95 -7.61
CA ASP A 328 17.92 19.13 -6.41
C ASP A 328 18.38 19.97 -5.22
N ILE A 329 17.82 19.66 -4.05
CA ILE A 329 18.32 20.17 -2.77
C ILE A 329 19.03 19.01 -2.07
N ILE A 330 20.26 19.23 -1.62
CA ILE A 330 21.05 18.27 -0.85
C ILE A 330 21.56 19.01 0.39
N GLU A 331 21.09 18.57 1.56
CA GLU A 331 21.47 19.11 2.87
C GLU A 331 22.01 17.97 3.73
N GLY A 332 22.98 18.24 4.59
CA GLY A 332 23.50 17.21 5.50
C GLY A 332 24.44 17.72 6.57
N VAL A 333 24.80 16.82 7.46
CA VAL A 333 25.63 17.01 8.66
C VAL A 333 26.65 15.88 8.79
N LEU A 334 27.65 16.10 9.64
CA LEU A 334 28.62 15.08 10.05
C LEU A 334 27.98 14.21 11.13
N GLY A 335 28.06 12.88 11.02
CA GLY A 335 27.45 12.00 12.00
C GLY A 335 25.97 11.69 11.73
N LYS A 336 25.23 11.40 12.80
CA LYS A 336 23.78 11.14 12.80
C LYS A 336 22.97 12.40 12.51
N GLY A 337 21.77 12.22 11.95
CA GLY A 337 20.97 13.32 11.39
C GLY A 337 19.79 13.76 12.23
N ASP A 338 19.53 13.16 13.40
CA ASP A 338 18.32 13.41 14.19
C ASP A 338 18.19 14.88 14.61
N ASP A 339 19.28 15.45 15.13
CA ASP A 339 19.31 16.84 15.58
C ASP A 339 19.17 17.82 14.40
N PHE A 340 19.67 17.46 13.22
CA PHE A 340 19.42 18.21 11.99
C PHE A 340 17.93 18.19 11.62
N MET A 341 17.26 17.02 11.67
CA MET A 341 15.85 16.90 11.29
C MET A 341 14.91 17.74 12.16
N VAL A 342 15.26 17.96 13.43
CA VAL A 342 14.51 18.78 14.39
C VAL A 342 15.02 20.22 14.53
N GLY A 343 15.99 20.65 13.70
CA GLY A 343 16.49 22.03 13.68
C GLY A 343 17.42 22.41 14.84
N LYS A 344 17.99 21.43 15.55
CA LYS A 344 18.99 21.64 16.62
C LYS A 344 20.42 21.70 16.10
N GLU A 345 20.71 21.05 14.97
CA GLU A 345 22.01 21.12 14.30
C GLU A 345 21.90 21.84 12.95
N LYS A 346 22.91 22.67 12.66
CA LYS A 346 23.04 23.45 11.43
C LYS A 346 23.54 22.60 10.27
N ILE A 347 23.17 22.99 9.06
CA ILE A 347 23.69 22.39 7.82
C ILE A 347 25.20 22.60 7.75
N LYS A 348 25.95 21.58 7.34
CA LYS A 348 27.39 21.67 7.10
C LYS A 348 27.72 21.55 5.62
N GLU A 349 28.84 22.14 5.22
CA GLU A 349 29.37 21.94 3.87
C GLU A 349 29.84 20.48 3.73
N LEU A 350 29.21 19.74 2.81
CA LEU A 350 29.51 18.34 2.57
C LEU A 350 30.75 18.19 1.66
N PRO A 351 31.64 17.21 1.93
CA PRO A 351 32.76 16.92 1.04
C PRO A 351 32.32 16.59 -0.39
N LYS A 352 33.10 17.05 -1.39
CA LYS A 352 32.77 16.89 -2.82
C LYS A 352 32.52 15.43 -3.24
N ASN A 353 33.24 14.49 -2.66
CA ASN A 353 33.04 13.05 -2.90
C ASN A 353 31.68 12.57 -2.37
N VAL A 354 31.27 13.00 -1.17
CA VAL A 354 29.97 12.65 -0.56
C VAL A 354 28.83 13.21 -1.43
N VAL A 355 28.90 14.49 -1.80
CA VAL A 355 27.91 15.12 -2.70
C VAL A 355 27.82 14.38 -4.04
N ARG A 356 28.95 13.89 -4.58
CA ARG A 356 28.96 13.12 -5.82
C ARG A 356 28.21 11.80 -5.69
N GLU A 357 28.40 11.06 -4.60
CA GLU A 357 27.68 9.79 -4.37
C GLU A 357 26.18 10.03 -4.15
N ILE A 358 25.79 11.09 -3.42
CA ILE A 358 24.39 11.46 -3.26
C ILE A 358 23.77 11.85 -4.61
N LYS A 359 24.46 12.64 -5.44
CA LYS A 359 23.99 12.97 -6.80
C LYS A 359 23.82 11.73 -7.68
N ARG A 360 24.67 10.70 -7.52
CA ARG A 360 24.49 9.41 -8.23
C ARG A 360 23.22 8.70 -7.76
N LEU A 361 22.97 8.64 -6.45
CA LEU A 361 21.73 8.10 -5.89
C LEU A 361 20.50 8.88 -6.39
N ASN A 362 20.52 10.20 -6.32
CA ASN A 362 19.42 11.06 -6.79
C ASN A 362 19.13 10.82 -8.28
N ASN A 363 20.16 10.68 -9.12
CA ASN A 363 19.98 10.37 -10.54
C ASN A 363 19.36 8.98 -10.77
N LYS A 364 19.75 7.98 -9.96
CA LYS A 364 19.12 6.67 -10.00
C LYS A 364 17.63 6.77 -9.66
N ILE A 365 17.27 7.45 -8.57
CA ILE A 365 15.88 7.68 -8.18
C ILE A 365 15.11 8.42 -9.29
N ARG A 366 15.71 9.49 -9.83
CA ARG A 366 15.13 10.31 -10.90
C ARG A 366 14.90 9.54 -12.21
N SER A 367 15.65 8.47 -12.47
CA SER A 367 15.35 7.61 -13.63
C SER A 367 13.94 7.00 -13.58
N TYR A 368 13.33 6.96 -12.39
CA TYR A 368 11.94 6.55 -12.14
C TYR A 368 10.96 7.72 -11.97
N TYR A 369 11.34 8.94 -12.36
CA TYR A 369 10.51 10.15 -12.20
C TYR A 369 9.10 10.01 -12.78
N ASN A 370 8.95 9.29 -13.91
CA ASN A 370 7.65 9.05 -14.52
C ASN A 370 6.69 8.26 -13.61
N TYR A 371 7.22 7.44 -12.70
CA TYR A 371 6.45 6.68 -11.72
C TYR A 371 6.30 7.44 -10.40
N LEU A 372 7.39 8.02 -9.89
CA LEU A 372 7.46 8.58 -8.54
C LEU A 372 7.03 10.05 -8.46
N GLY A 373 7.25 10.82 -9.52
CA GLY A 373 7.26 12.27 -9.46
C GLY A 373 8.42 12.79 -8.60
N GLU A 374 8.17 13.89 -7.90
CA GLU A 374 9.14 14.48 -6.97
C GLU A 374 9.09 13.79 -5.62
N VAL A 375 10.26 13.54 -5.05
CA VAL A 375 10.40 12.80 -3.79
C VAL A 375 11.41 13.48 -2.89
N SER A 376 11.25 13.27 -1.58
CA SER A 376 12.29 13.54 -0.60
C SER A 376 12.84 12.24 -0.03
N ILE A 377 14.14 12.22 0.23
CA ILE A 377 14.81 11.12 0.92
C ILE A 377 15.55 11.63 2.15
N GLU A 378 15.59 10.80 3.19
CA GLU A 378 16.61 10.88 4.24
C GLU A 378 17.68 9.83 3.90
N TRP A 379 18.95 10.23 3.96
CA TRP A 379 20.08 9.42 3.53
C TRP A 379 21.20 9.38 4.59
N VAL A 380 21.96 8.28 4.58
CA VAL A 380 23.15 8.09 5.41
C VAL A 380 24.30 7.58 4.52
N TYR A 381 25.47 8.17 4.66
CA TYR A 381 26.71 7.75 3.99
C TYR A 381 27.65 7.08 4.99
N ASP A 382 27.98 5.82 4.72
CA ASP A 382 28.80 4.97 5.60
C ASP A 382 30.30 4.97 5.29
N GLY A 383 30.73 5.87 4.39
CA GLY A 383 32.11 5.89 3.87
C GLY A 383 32.28 5.13 2.56
N LYS A 384 31.31 4.30 2.16
CA LYS A 384 31.33 3.49 0.95
C LYS A 384 30.07 3.61 0.10
N TYR A 385 28.90 3.62 0.73
CA TYR A 385 27.60 3.61 0.11
C TYR A 385 26.70 4.69 0.72
N VAL A 386 25.77 5.19 -0.09
CA VAL A 386 24.64 6.01 0.39
C VAL A 386 23.43 5.11 0.57
N TRP A 387 22.90 5.07 1.77
CA TRP A 387 21.72 4.31 2.18
C TRP A 387 20.52 5.25 2.26
N VAL A 388 19.37 4.79 1.77
CA VAL A 388 18.09 5.48 1.96
C VAL A 388 17.44 4.93 3.22
N VAL A 389 17.28 5.79 4.22
CA VAL A 389 16.62 5.46 5.49
C VAL A 389 15.18 5.95 5.52
N GLN A 390 14.78 6.85 4.62
CA GLN A 390 13.37 7.19 4.39
C GLN A 390 13.17 7.71 2.96
N LEU A 391 12.01 7.41 2.36
CA LEU A 391 11.55 7.95 1.08
C LEU A 391 10.12 8.47 1.26
N ASN A 392 9.86 9.72 0.88
CA ASN A 392 8.53 10.31 0.88
C ASN A 392 8.20 10.90 -0.50
N GLN A 393 6.93 10.86 -0.87
CA GLN A 393 6.45 11.58 -2.04
C GLN A 393 6.14 13.04 -1.70
N LEU A 394 6.48 13.97 -2.60
CA LEU A 394 6.18 15.39 -2.44
C LEU A 394 4.94 15.77 -3.25
N LYS A 395 3.98 16.42 -2.60
CA LYS A 395 2.81 17.02 -3.28
C LYS A 395 3.13 18.42 -3.82
N THR A 396 3.95 19.16 -3.09
CA THR A 396 4.41 20.51 -3.43
C THR A 396 5.91 20.61 -3.15
N SER A 397 6.64 21.27 -4.06
CA SER A 397 8.05 21.59 -3.86
C SER A 397 8.30 23.07 -4.15
N GLY A 398 8.88 23.78 -3.19
CA GLY A 398 9.44 25.11 -3.40
C GLY A 398 10.89 25.06 -3.88
N ASN A 399 11.47 26.22 -4.21
CA ASN A 399 12.84 26.35 -4.70
C ASN A 399 13.74 27.12 -3.70
N ARG A 400 14.93 26.57 -3.41
CA ARG A 400 16.04 27.18 -2.66
C ARG A 400 15.76 27.72 -1.25
N ASN A 401 15.07 28.86 -1.14
CA ASN A 401 14.66 29.49 0.12
C ASN A 401 13.14 29.40 0.31
N ILE A 402 12.40 29.02 -0.73
CA ILE A 402 10.95 28.82 -0.70
C ILE A 402 10.68 27.35 -0.40
N ILE A 403 9.89 27.11 0.65
CA ILE A 403 9.50 25.76 1.10
C ILE A 403 8.22 25.35 0.35
N VAL A 404 7.24 26.24 0.30
CA VAL A 404 5.97 26.09 -0.42
C VAL A 404 5.68 27.39 -1.16
N GLU A 405 5.44 27.30 -2.46
CA GLU A 405 5.13 28.48 -3.29
C GLU A 405 3.74 29.05 -2.98
N GLY A 406 3.58 30.36 -3.11
CA GLY A 406 2.28 31.03 -3.00
C GLY A 406 2.38 32.55 -2.83
N ASN A 407 1.23 33.22 -2.91
CA ASN A 407 1.10 34.68 -2.82
C ASN A 407 0.22 35.08 -1.62
N PRO A 408 0.69 34.88 -0.37
CA PRO A 408 -0.06 35.26 0.82
C PRO A 408 -0.14 36.80 0.95
N LEU A 409 -1.13 37.29 1.70
CA LEU A 409 -1.28 38.72 2.01
C LEU A 409 -0.06 39.26 2.77
N TYR A 410 0.49 38.46 3.68
CA TYR A 410 1.75 38.72 4.38
C TYR A 410 2.30 37.41 4.95
N TYR A 411 3.58 37.45 5.34
CA TYR A 411 4.25 36.35 6.03
C TYR A 411 4.30 36.63 7.53
N LYS A 412 3.94 35.63 8.33
CA LYS A 412 4.11 35.66 9.78
C LYS A 412 5.43 34.98 10.15
N GLU A 413 6.28 35.69 10.86
CA GLU A 413 7.55 35.14 11.37
C GLU A 413 7.29 34.05 12.42
N PHE A 414 8.05 32.97 12.33
CA PHE A 414 8.06 31.88 13.30
C PHE A 414 9.50 31.52 13.65
N ASP A 415 9.89 31.72 14.92
CA ASP A 415 11.20 31.31 15.42
C ASP A 415 11.23 29.78 15.63
N VAL A 416 12.16 29.10 14.94
CA VAL A 416 12.36 27.64 15.00
C VAL A 416 12.65 27.13 16.42
N ASN A 417 13.21 27.98 17.30
CA ASN A 417 13.48 27.63 18.70
C ASN A 417 12.21 27.33 19.50
N ASN A 418 11.03 27.78 19.02
CA ASN A 418 9.75 27.45 19.65
C ASN A 418 9.33 25.98 19.42
N GLY A 419 10.02 25.25 18.53
CA GLY A 419 9.79 23.83 18.29
C GLY A 419 8.61 23.51 17.37
N LEU A 420 8.53 22.24 16.96
CA LEU A 420 7.54 21.75 15.99
C LEU A 420 6.08 21.88 16.47
N GLU A 421 5.86 21.78 17.78
CA GLU A 421 4.50 21.75 18.34
C GLU A 421 3.84 23.12 18.39
N GLU A 422 4.61 24.18 18.60
CA GLU A 422 4.14 25.55 18.41
C GLU A 422 3.90 25.85 16.93
N LEU A 423 4.71 25.28 16.01
CA LEU A 423 4.46 25.42 14.58
C LEU A 423 3.14 24.75 14.19
N ARG A 424 2.84 23.55 14.68
CA ARG A 424 1.53 22.89 14.45
C ARG A 424 0.36 23.75 14.93
N LYS A 425 0.48 24.33 16.13
CA LYS A 425 -0.54 25.25 16.66
C LYS A 425 -0.70 26.48 15.78
N LEU A 426 0.39 27.02 15.22
CA LEU A 426 0.34 28.13 14.29
C LEU A 426 -0.36 27.72 12.98
N ILE A 427 0.04 26.61 12.37
CA ILE A 427 -0.55 26.06 11.14
C ILE A 427 -2.07 25.92 11.28
N ASN A 428 -2.54 25.30 12.36
CA ASN A 428 -3.97 25.12 12.61
C ASN A 428 -4.71 26.47 12.76
N LYS A 429 -4.05 27.51 13.28
CA LYS A 429 -4.63 28.86 13.37
C LYS A 429 -4.66 29.59 12.02
N LEU A 430 -3.81 29.21 11.07
CA LEU A 430 -3.70 29.80 9.74
C LEU A 430 -4.54 29.09 8.68
N GLU A 431 -5.07 27.90 8.99
CA GLU A 431 -5.92 27.14 8.06
C GLU A 431 -7.10 27.99 7.54
N GLY A 432 -7.28 27.97 6.21
CA GLY A 432 -8.28 28.78 5.51
C GLY A 432 -7.96 30.28 5.39
N LYS A 433 -6.82 30.75 5.92
CA LYS A 433 -6.38 32.15 5.81
C LYS A 433 -5.33 32.31 4.72
N ASN A 434 -5.35 33.43 4.00
CA ASN A 434 -4.32 33.76 3.00
C ASN A 434 -3.06 34.37 3.64
N ILE A 435 -2.45 33.67 4.59
CA ILE A 435 -1.28 34.11 5.37
C ILE A 435 -0.17 33.06 5.23
N GLY A 436 1.05 33.50 4.94
CA GLY A 436 2.22 32.64 4.82
C GLY A 436 3.02 32.57 6.11
N VAL A 437 4.00 31.67 6.16
CA VAL A 437 4.93 31.50 7.29
C VAL A 437 6.37 31.77 6.83
N GLU A 438 7.08 32.65 7.53
CA GLU A 438 8.51 32.85 7.35
C GLU A 438 9.25 32.24 8.54
N LEU A 439 10.05 31.20 8.30
CA LEU A 439 10.83 30.55 9.35
C LEU A 439 12.09 31.37 9.65
N VAL A 440 12.24 31.74 10.93
CA VAL A 440 13.39 32.49 11.44
C VAL A 440 14.28 31.53 12.21
N GLY A 441 15.48 31.28 11.68
CA GLY A 441 16.45 30.37 12.25
C GLY A 441 17.30 29.66 11.20
N ASP A 442 18.33 28.96 11.66
CA ASP A 442 19.28 28.25 10.80
C ASP A 442 18.84 26.80 10.60
N ILE A 443 17.87 26.60 9.69
CA ILE A 443 17.22 25.32 9.44
C ILE A 443 17.18 24.99 7.95
N GLY A 444 17.35 23.71 7.61
CA GLY A 444 17.22 23.22 6.25
C GLY A 444 15.78 23.13 5.75
N ILE A 445 15.61 23.28 4.44
CA ILE A 445 14.31 23.10 3.76
C ILE A 445 13.81 21.67 3.92
N THR A 446 14.72 20.71 4.05
CA THR A 446 14.40 19.28 4.15
C THR A 446 14.10 18.81 5.57
N SER A 447 14.16 19.70 6.57
CA SER A 447 13.82 19.42 7.98
C SER A 447 12.34 19.07 8.20
N HIS A 448 12.00 18.62 9.41
CA HIS A 448 10.61 18.39 9.81
C HIS A 448 9.74 19.66 9.82
N PHE A 449 10.33 20.85 10.00
CA PHE A 449 9.60 22.11 9.86
C PHE A 449 9.14 22.32 8.42
N GLY A 450 10.06 22.11 7.46
CA GLY A 450 9.73 22.19 6.03
C GLY A 450 8.69 21.14 5.63
N ASP A 451 8.79 19.92 6.19
CA ASP A 451 7.80 18.87 5.93
C ASP A 451 6.40 19.23 6.45
N LEU A 452 6.29 19.82 7.65
CA LEU A 452 4.99 20.25 8.18
C LEU A 452 4.32 21.29 7.28
N LEU A 453 5.08 22.29 6.84
CA LEU A 453 4.56 23.35 5.97
C LEU A 453 4.14 22.81 4.59
N ARG A 454 4.92 21.88 4.01
CA ARG A 454 4.56 21.17 2.77
C ARG A 454 3.29 20.35 2.91
N LEU A 455 3.15 19.59 4.01
CA LEU A 455 1.96 18.77 4.27
C LEU A 455 0.69 19.62 4.43
N SER A 456 0.81 20.78 5.07
CA SER A 456 -0.30 21.72 5.26
C SER A 456 -0.54 22.66 4.07
N ASN A 457 0.32 22.61 3.06
CA ASN A 457 0.26 23.44 1.86
C ASN A 457 0.15 24.96 2.16
N ILE A 458 0.90 25.45 3.15
CA ILE A 458 0.93 26.87 3.54
C ILE A 458 2.12 27.55 2.87
N PRO A 459 1.91 28.65 2.11
CA PRO A 459 3.01 29.41 1.50
C PRO A 459 4.09 29.77 2.51
N SER A 460 5.32 29.41 2.23
CA SER A 460 6.38 29.50 3.24
C SER A 460 7.78 29.61 2.67
N LYS A 461 8.65 30.30 3.43
CA LYS A 461 10.04 30.56 3.07
C LYS A 461 10.93 30.61 4.32
N LEU A 462 12.23 30.40 4.11
CA LEU A 462 13.27 30.69 5.11
C LEU A 462 13.57 32.20 5.10
N LYS A 463 13.74 32.79 6.28
CA LYS A 463 14.29 34.13 6.41
C LYS A 463 15.75 34.09 5.97
N GLU A 464 16.13 34.90 5.00
CA GLU A 464 17.54 35.01 4.59
C GLU A 464 18.36 35.44 5.80
N ALA A 465 19.36 34.62 6.17
CA ALA A 465 20.35 35.05 7.11
C ALA A 465 21.07 36.26 6.47
N ASN A 466 20.94 37.44 7.08
CA ASN A 466 21.81 38.56 6.77
C ASN A 466 23.23 38.12 7.13
N TYR A 467 23.96 37.57 6.16
CA TYR A 467 25.41 37.44 6.26
C TYR A 467 25.96 38.87 6.19
N GLN A 468 26.16 39.48 7.36
CA GLN A 468 27.11 40.59 7.52
C GLN A 468 28.50 40.01 7.79
#